data_AF-A0A3P1ZMG3-F1
#
_entry.id   AF-A0A3P1ZMG3-F1
#
_cell.length_a   1.000
_cell.length_b   1.000
_cell.length_c   1.000
_cell.angle_alpha   90.00
_cell.angle_beta   90.00
_cell.angle_gamma   90.00
#
_symmetry.space_group_name_H-M   'P 1'
#
loop_
_entity.id
_entity.type
_entity.pdbx_description
1 polymer ?
#
loop_
_entity_poly.entity_id
_entity_poly.type
_entity_poly.pdbx_seq_one_letter_code
_entity_poly.pdbx_strand_id
1 'polypeptide(L)'
;MLEERAAQWKDEYIRQGVVMGWAEGKAEGRAEGRAEGFGLALQDLLEARFGTLPQSVTSYIASSSDANALRKLTLFAYRAESLQAVVDRINDDTKMM
;
A
#
# COMPACT_ATOMS: atom_id res chain seq x y z
N MET A 1 44.32 -22.49 -1.36
CA MET A 1 43.84 -23.57 -2.26
C MET A 1 42.60 -23.10 -3.01
N LEU A 2 42.28 -23.65 -4.20
CA LEU A 2 41.07 -23.28 -4.97
C LEU A 2 39.78 -23.59 -4.19
N GLU A 3 39.79 -24.64 -3.36
CA GLU A 3 38.66 -25.05 -2.52
C GLU A 3 38.31 -24.02 -1.43
N GLU A 4 39.31 -23.40 -0.80
CA GLU A 4 39.09 -22.34 0.21
C GLU A 4 38.44 -21.10 -0.42
N ARG A 5 38.83 -20.75 -1.66
CA ARG A 5 38.24 -19.63 -2.39
C ARG A 5 36.78 -19.92 -2.78
N ALA A 6 36.48 -21.16 -3.16
CA ALA A 6 35.11 -21.58 -3.47
C ALA A 6 34.19 -21.53 -2.23
N ALA A 7 34.68 -21.97 -1.07
CA ALA A 7 33.95 -21.88 0.19
C ALA A 7 33.68 -20.41 0.59
N GLN A 8 34.70 -19.55 0.49
CA GLN A 8 34.55 -18.11 0.76
C GLN A 8 33.51 -17.44 -0.12
N TRP A 9 33.51 -17.73 -1.43
CA TRP A 9 32.51 -17.21 -2.35
C TRP A 9 31.11 -17.69 -2.02
N LYS A 10 30.93 -18.97 -1.67
CA LYS A 10 29.62 -19.49 -1.26
C LYS A 10 29.07 -18.74 -0.05
N ASP A 11 29.89 -18.53 0.97
CA ASP A 11 29.48 -17.80 2.18
C ASP A 11 29.19 -16.33 1.91
N GLU A 12 29.92 -15.71 0.97
CA GLU A 12 29.66 -14.35 0.54
C GLU A 12 28.35 -14.22 -0.25
N TYR A 13 28.10 -15.12 -1.20
CA TYR A 13 26.83 -15.16 -1.95
C TYR A 13 25.62 -15.38 -1.04
N ILE A 14 25.71 -16.30 -0.07
CA ILE A 14 24.63 -16.53 0.90
C ILE A 14 24.38 -15.27 1.72
N ARG A 15 25.44 -14.62 2.23
CA ARG A 15 25.31 -13.38 3.01
C ARG A 15 24.69 -12.26 2.19
N GLN A 16 25.13 -12.07 0.95
CA GLN A 16 24.54 -11.08 0.04
C GLN A 16 23.07 -11.39 -0.23
N GLY A 17 22.72 -12.65 -0.50
CA GLY A 17 21.34 -13.07 -0.70
C GLY A 17 20.43 -12.80 0.50
N VAL A 18 20.91 -13.09 1.73
CA VAL A 18 20.15 -12.81 2.96
C VAL A 18 19.96 -11.30 3.17
N VAL A 19 21.01 -10.50 2.94
CA VAL A 19 20.92 -9.04 3.08
C VAL A 19 19.96 -8.44 2.06
N MET A 20 20.04 -8.87 0.79
CA MET A 20 19.14 -8.44 -0.28
C MET A 20 17.70 -8.83 0.03
N GLY A 21 17.44 -10.10 0.36
CA GLY A 21 16.09 -10.57 0.67
C GLY A 21 15.48 -9.89 1.89
N TRP A 22 16.28 -9.61 2.92
CA TRP A 22 15.81 -8.83 4.08
C TRP A 22 15.49 -7.38 3.72
N ALA A 23 16.31 -6.75 2.87
CA ALA A 23 16.08 -5.39 2.42
C ALA A 23 14.81 -5.29 1.57
N GLU A 24 14.62 -6.22 0.63
CA GLU A 24 13.44 -6.32 -0.24
C GLU A 24 12.18 -6.58 0.59
N GLY A 25 12.17 -7.63 1.42
CA GLY A 25 11.00 -7.95 2.25
C GLY A 25 10.63 -6.83 3.23
N LYS A 26 11.62 -6.12 3.77
CA LYS A 26 11.36 -4.94 4.61
C LYS A 26 10.82 -3.75 3.81
N ALA A 27 11.19 -3.61 2.54
CA ALA A 27 10.66 -2.56 1.67
C ALA A 27 9.21 -2.87 1.27
N GLU A 28 8.94 -4.10 0.86
CA GLU A 28 7.61 -4.61 0.50
C GLU A 28 6.64 -4.53 1.68
N GLY A 29 6.98 -5.11 2.83
CA GLY A 29 6.10 -5.08 4.00
C GLY A 29 5.82 -3.66 4.53
N ARG A 30 6.75 -2.70 4.33
CA ARG A 30 6.47 -1.29 4.62
C ARG A 30 5.56 -0.63 3.59
N ALA A 31 5.63 -1.04 2.32
CA ALA A 31 4.76 -0.52 1.28
C ALA A 31 3.32 -1.01 1.51
N GLU A 32 3.15 -2.32 1.72
CA GLU A 32 1.87 -2.96 2.04
C GLU A 32 1.26 -2.37 3.31
N GLY A 33 2.00 -2.35 4.42
CA GLY A 33 1.49 -1.82 5.69
C GLY A 33 1.11 -0.33 5.62
N ARG A 34 1.74 0.46 4.74
CA ARG A 34 1.30 1.84 4.49
C ARG A 34 -0.01 1.90 3.71
N ALA A 35 -0.17 1.07 2.68
CA ALA A 35 -1.39 1.02 1.91
C ALA A 35 -2.57 0.58 2.79
N GLU A 36 -2.40 -0.50 3.55
CA GLU A 36 -3.38 -0.98 4.53
C GLU A 36 -3.72 0.10 5.57
N GLY A 37 -2.71 0.74 6.15
CA GLY A 37 -2.92 1.78 7.16
C GLY A 37 -3.70 2.99 6.64
N PHE A 38 -3.39 3.46 5.42
CA PHE A 38 -4.18 4.54 4.80
C PHE A 38 -5.57 4.06 4.37
N GLY A 39 -5.72 2.81 3.96
CA GLY A 39 -7.01 2.22 3.61
C GLY A 39 -7.95 2.21 4.81
N LEU A 40 -7.48 1.70 5.96
CA LEU A 40 -8.23 1.71 7.22
C LEU A 40 -8.60 3.13 7.65
N ALA A 41 -7.63 4.05 7.64
CA ALA A 41 -7.88 5.45 8.03
C ALA A 41 -8.91 6.14 7.12
N LEU A 42 -8.89 5.84 5.82
CA LEU A 42 -9.88 6.34 4.87
C LEU A 42 -11.26 5.75 5.15
N GLN A 43 -11.34 4.43 5.37
CA GLN A 43 -12.60 3.76 5.69
C GLN A 43 -13.22 4.33 6.96
N ASP A 44 -12.46 4.41 8.06
CA ASP A 44 -12.92 4.97 9.34
C ASP A 44 -13.42 6.41 9.17
N LEU A 45 -12.69 7.23 8.42
CA LEU A 45 -13.09 8.61 8.14
C LEU A 45 -14.40 8.69 7.37
N LEU A 46 -14.55 7.90 6.31
CA LEU A 46 -15.75 7.92 5.48
C LEU A 46 -16.96 7.39 6.26
N GLU A 47 -16.78 6.32 7.04
CA GLU A 47 -17.83 5.77 7.90
C GLU A 47 -18.25 6.78 8.98
N ALA A 48 -17.29 7.47 9.60
CA ALA A 48 -17.59 8.49 10.61
C ALA A 48 -18.34 9.70 10.03
N ARG A 49 -18.07 10.09 8.78
CA ARG A 49 -18.69 11.27 8.15
C ARG A 49 -20.01 10.97 7.45
N PHE A 50 -20.11 9.82 6.81
CA PHE A 50 -21.19 9.50 5.87
C PHE A 50 -21.98 8.24 6.24
N GLY A 51 -21.55 7.50 7.27
CA GLY A 51 -22.17 6.24 7.68
C GLY A 51 -21.76 5.07 6.80
N THR A 52 -22.60 4.04 6.72
CA THR A 52 -22.31 2.80 6.00
C THR A 52 -21.87 3.05 4.55
N LEU A 53 -20.71 2.49 4.18
CA LEU A 53 -20.15 2.67 2.85
C LEU A 53 -20.74 1.68 1.84
N PRO A 54 -20.96 2.11 0.58
CA PRO A 54 -21.25 1.21 -0.52
C PRO A 54 -20.12 0.21 -0.75
N GLN A 55 -20.49 -0.99 -1.22
CA GLN A 55 -19.54 -2.06 -1.51
C GLN A 55 -18.46 -1.65 -2.52
N SER A 56 -18.77 -0.76 -3.47
CA SER A 56 -17.80 -0.25 -4.45
C SER A 56 -16.64 0.49 -3.77
N VAL A 57 -16.92 1.29 -2.74
CA VAL A 57 -15.91 2.04 -1.99
C VAL A 57 -15.07 1.11 -1.14
N THR A 58 -15.70 0.20 -0.39
CA THR A 58 -14.97 -0.76 0.45
C THR A 58 -14.09 -1.68 -0.38
N SER A 59 -14.55 -2.10 -1.56
CA SER A 59 -13.78 -2.96 -2.46
C SER A 59 -12.59 -2.23 -3.04
N TYR A 60 -12.77 -0.97 -3.48
CA TYR A 60 -11.67 -0.14 -3.96
C TYR A 60 -10.58 0.05 -2.90
N ILE A 61 -10.97 0.39 -1.67
CA ILE A 61 -10.03 0.58 -0.56
C ILE A 61 -9.27 -0.72 -0.28
N ALA A 62 -9.97 -1.85 -0.20
CA ALA A 62 -9.36 -3.15 0.09
C ALA A 62 -8.44 -3.65 -1.02
N SER A 63 -8.70 -3.32 -2.29
CA SER A 63 -7.87 -3.75 -3.42
C SER A 63 -6.72 -2.80 -3.75
N SER A 64 -6.67 -1.61 -3.13
CA SER A 64 -5.69 -0.58 -3.48
C SER A 64 -4.34 -0.82 -2.79
N SER A 65 -3.28 -1.00 -3.57
CA SER A 65 -1.90 -1.07 -3.10
C SER A 65 -1.17 0.27 -3.15
N ASP A 66 -1.79 1.32 -3.72
CA ASP A 66 -1.19 2.66 -3.79
C ASP A 66 -1.50 3.47 -2.52
N ALA A 67 -0.58 3.36 -1.57
CA ALA A 67 -0.60 4.13 -0.33
C ALA A 67 -0.73 5.66 -0.54
N ASN A 68 -0.13 6.21 -1.60
CA ASN A 68 -0.17 7.65 -1.85
C ASN A 68 -1.52 8.08 -2.42
N ALA A 69 -2.14 7.26 -3.29
CA ALA A 69 -3.51 7.49 -3.75
C ALA A 69 -4.49 7.49 -2.56
N LEU A 70 -4.42 6.46 -1.71
CA LEU A 70 -5.26 6.35 -0.50
C LEU A 70 -5.06 7.54 0.45
N ARG A 71 -3.82 7.96 0.68
CA ARG A 71 -3.52 9.15 1.49
C ARG A 71 -4.12 10.43 0.90
N LYS A 72 -3.96 10.67 -0.40
CA LYS A 72 -4.54 11.85 -1.06
C LYS A 72 -6.05 11.83 -0.99
N LEU A 73 -6.65 10.65 -1.20
CA LEU A 73 -8.08 10.45 -1.11
C LEU A 73 -8.60 10.70 0.31
N THR A 74 -7.84 10.30 1.35
CA THR A 74 -8.15 10.62 2.76
C THR A 74 -8.22 12.13 2.99
N LEU A 75 -7.23 12.88 2.48
CA LEU A 75 -7.20 14.35 2.61
C LEU A 75 -8.34 15.02 1.84
N PHE A 76 -8.72 14.47 0.69
CA PHE A 76 -9.90 14.92 -0.06
C PHE A 76 -11.19 14.61 0.70
N ALA A 77 -11.34 13.37 1.16
CA ALA A 77 -12.49 12.87 1.91
C ALA A 77 -12.71 13.63 3.21
N TYR A 78 -11.68 14.25 3.81
CA TYR A 78 -11.85 15.12 4.97
C TYR A 78 -12.64 16.41 4.64
N ARG A 79 -12.50 16.93 3.42
CA ARG A 79 -13.14 18.18 2.97
C ARG A 79 -14.35 17.97 2.07
N ALA A 80 -14.56 16.75 1.57
CA ALA A 80 -15.66 16.43 0.69
C ALA A 80 -17.00 16.75 1.34
N GLU A 81 -17.94 17.33 0.59
CA GLU A 81 -19.27 17.66 1.10
C GLU A 81 -20.20 16.44 1.14
N SER A 82 -19.88 15.38 0.38
CA SER A 82 -20.68 14.17 0.30
C SER A 82 -19.83 12.94 -0.04
N LEU A 83 -20.38 11.76 0.25
CA LEU A 83 -19.79 10.50 -0.18
C LEU A 83 -19.74 10.37 -1.71
N GLN A 84 -20.73 10.93 -2.42
CA GLN A 84 -20.77 10.89 -3.88
C GLN A 84 -19.55 11.59 -4.50
N ALA A 85 -19.12 12.73 -3.95
CA ALA A 85 -17.93 13.43 -4.43
C ALA A 85 -16.65 12.57 -4.29
N VAL A 86 -16.58 11.72 -3.26
CA VAL A 86 -15.47 10.77 -3.08
C VAL A 86 -15.56 9.63 -4.08
N VAL A 87 -16.76 9.10 -4.32
CA VAL A 87 -17.00 8.04 -5.33
C VAL A 87 -16.63 8.53 -6.73
N ASP A 88 -17.03 9.75 -7.10
CA ASP A 88 -16.69 10.35 -8.38
C ASP A 88 -15.17 10.47 -8.54
N ARG A 89 -14.48 10.89 -7.47
CA ARG A 89 -13.02 10.96 -7.46
C ARG A 89 -12.35 9.59 -7.66
N ILE A 90 -12.84 8.54 -6.99
CA ILE A 90 -12.35 7.16 -7.16
C ILE A 90 -12.51 6.71 -8.61
N ASN A 91 -13.66 6.98 -9.22
CA ASN A 91 -13.94 6.59 -10.60
C ASN A 91 -13.04 7.34 -11.61
N ASP A 92 -12.75 8.61 -11.36
CA ASP A 92 -11.82 9.38 -12.19
C ASP A 92 -10.39 8.86 -12.09
N ASP A 93 -9.92 8.56 -10.87
CA ASP A 93 -8.59 7.98 -10.66
C ASP A 93 -8.49 6.57 -11.30
N THR A 94 -9.55 5.77 -11.29
CA THR A 94 -9.60 4.44 -11.93
C THR A 94 -9.59 4.52 -13.46
N LYS A 95 -10.14 5.58 -14.05
CA LYS A 95 -10.13 5.78 -15.52
C LYS A 95 -8.78 6.26 -16.06
N MET A 96 -7.91 6.80 -15.20
CA MET A 96 -6.60 7.32 -15.58
C MET A 96 -5.46 6.30 -15.37
N MET A 97 -5.75 5.11 -14.84
CA MET A 97 -4.84 3.96 -14.74
C MET A 97 -5.00 3.04 -15.95
#